data_AF-A0A2G6CN53-F1
#
_entry.id   AF-A0A2G6CN53-F1
#
_cell.length_a   1.000
_cell.length_b   1.000
_cell.length_c   1.000
_cell.angle_alpha   90.00
_cell.angle_beta   90.00
_cell.angle_gamma   90.00
#
_symmetry.space_group_name_H-M   'P 1'
#
loop_
_entity.id
_entity.type
_entity.pdbx_description
1 polymer ?
#
loop_
_entity_poly.entity_id
_entity_poly.type
_entity_poly.pdbx_seq_one_letter_code
_entity_poly.pdbx_strand_id
1 'polypeptide(L)'
;MVRTSAREPLLSEQDLAQIERAHPSGLTSAQIIQIFQSRGVRLSEATFRKYVQLGLLPRSRRVGSKGKHRGSRGIYPCATVRRINSIKQLMSRSFTIEEIQRSFSAFKQQIDAAEAALEELLKGFEREIAKPRFDVAQKRRLTREVSDARVAASALVKRITDIETQLSTPEKTLRVAGDGMLTER
;
A
#
# COMPACT_ATOMS: atom_id res chain seq x y z
N MET A 1 8.56 -3.25 -37.38
CA MET A 1 7.44 -4.07 -36.88
C MET A 1 7.05 -3.55 -35.50
N VAL A 2 6.13 -2.58 -35.46
CA VAL A 2 5.70 -1.90 -34.23
C VAL A 2 4.77 -2.84 -33.48
N ARG A 3 5.15 -3.27 -32.27
CA ARG A 3 4.27 -4.05 -31.40
C ARG A 3 3.13 -3.13 -30.93
N THR A 4 1.94 -3.32 -31.50
CA THR A 4 0.68 -2.76 -30.99
C THR A 4 0.58 -3.05 -29.50
N SER A 5 0.63 -2.01 -28.66
CA SER A 5 0.43 -2.08 -27.22
C SER A 5 -1.05 -2.36 -26.96
N ALA A 6 -1.46 -3.62 -27.08
CA ALA A 6 -2.73 -4.09 -26.56
C ALA A 6 -2.77 -3.74 -25.06
N ARG A 7 -3.78 -2.97 -24.66
CA ARG A 7 -4.06 -2.61 -23.26
C ARG A 7 -4.00 -3.90 -22.44
N GLU A 8 -3.04 -4.03 -21.52
CA GLU A 8 -2.97 -5.22 -20.65
C GLU A 8 -4.36 -5.38 -20.00
N PRO A 9 -5.00 -6.57 -20.07
CA PRO A 9 -6.33 -6.79 -19.50
C PRO A 9 -6.23 -6.81 -17.97
N LEU A 10 -6.47 -5.64 -17.41
CA LEU A 10 -6.36 -5.37 -15.98
C LEU A 10 -7.63 -5.79 -15.23
N LEU A 11 -7.50 -6.01 -13.93
CA LEU A 11 -8.60 -6.40 -13.05
C LEU A 11 -9.58 -5.24 -12.87
N SER A 12 -10.89 -5.53 -12.95
CA SER A 12 -11.94 -4.58 -12.59
C SER A 12 -12.03 -4.42 -11.06
N GLU A 13 -12.71 -3.37 -10.60
CA GLU A 13 -13.00 -3.18 -9.17
C GLU A 13 -13.79 -4.35 -8.56
N GLN A 14 -14.68 -4.96 -9.34
CA GLN A 14 -15.43 -6.14 -8.93
C GLN A 14 -14.53 -7.37 -8.78
N ASP A 15 -13.62 -7.61 -9.73
CA ASP A 15 -12.61 -8.68 -9.63
C ASP A 15 -11.74 -8.51 -8.39
N LEU A 16 -11.25 -7.29 -8.16
CA LEU A 16 -10.38 -6.96 -7.02
C LEU A 16 -11.10 -7.23 -5.69
N ALA A 17 -12.32 -6.73 -5.54
CA ALA A 17 -13.12 -6.94 -4.34
C ALA A 17 -13.46 -8.42 -4.10
N GLN A 18 -13.69 -9.19 -5.17
CA GLN A 18 -13.94 -10.64 -5.07
C GLN A 18 -12.68 -11.38 -4.60
N ILE A 19 -11.51 -11.06 -5.16
CA ILE A 19 -10.22 -11.64 -4.74
C ILE A 19 -9.93 -11.30 -3.27
N GLU A 20 -10.17 -10.06 -2.87
CA GLU A 20 -9.97 -9.60 -1.48
C GLU A 20 -10.87 -10.38 -0.51
N ARG A 21 -12.14 -10.61 -0.86
CA ARG A 21 -13.07 -11.42 -0.05
C ARG A 21 -12.70 -12.90 -0.01
N ALA A 22 -12.21 -13.46 -1.12
CA ALA A 22 -11.87 -14.88 -1.22
C ALA A 22 -10.59 -15.26 -0.45
N HIS A 23 -9.71 -14.28 -0.18
CA HIS A 23 -8.40 -14.52 0.41
C HIS A 23 -8.15 -13.65 1.65
N PRO A 24 -8.96 -13.71 2.72
CA PRO A 24 -8.82 -12.82 3.87
C PRO A 24 -7.46 -12.95 4.59
N SER A 25 -6.81 -14.12 4.49
CA SER A 25 -5.48 -14.38 5.07
C SER A 25 -4.30 -13.92 4.22
N GLY A 26 -4.55 -13.39 3.01
CA GLY A 26 -3.51 -13.06 2.04
C GLY A 26 -3.19 -14.18 1.04
N LEU A 27 -2.22 -13.89 0.17
CA LEU A 27 -1.84 -14.71 -0.98
C LEU A 27 -0.32 -14.95 -1.02
N THR A 28 0.10 -16.07 -1.60
CA THR A 28 1.51 -16.29 -1.96
C THR A 28 1.89 -15.49 -3.21
N SER A 29 3.19 -15.21 -3.41
CA SER A 29 3.67 -14.55 -4.64
C SER A 29 3.26 -15.32 -5.90
N ALA A 30 3.35 -16.65 -5.88
CA ALA A 30 2.96 -17.51 -6.99
C ALA A 30 1.47 -17.36 -7.36
N GLN A 31 0.58 -17.34 -6.35
CA GLN A 31 -0.85 -17.12 -6.59
C GLN A 31 -1.12 -15.73 -7.19
N ILE A 32 -0.47 -14.69 -6.67
CA ILE A 32 -0.61 -13.33 -7.19
C ILE A 32 -0.16 -13.27 -8.66
N ILE A 33 1.01 -13.84 -8.96
CA ILE A 33 1.53 -13.91 -10.33
C ILE A 33 0.54 -14.61 -11.26
N GLN A 34 -0.01 -15.75 -10.83
CA GLN A 34 -0.97 -16.52 -11.60
C GLN A 34 -2.28 -15.75 -11.88
N ILE A 35 -2.77 -14.95 -10.92
CA ILE A 35 -3.97 -14.10 -11.10
C ILE A 35 -3.80 -13.15 -12.29
N PHE A 36 -2.61 -12.59 -12.47
CA PHE A 36 -2.29 -11.67 -13.57
C PHE A 36 -1.97 -12.41 -14.88
N GLN A 37 -1.17 -13.48 -14.81
CA GLN A 37 -0.79 -14.26 -15.99
C GLN A 37 -1.99 -14.94 -16.65
N SER A 38 -2.94 -15.45 -15.86
CA SER A 38 -4.18 -16.06 -16.38
C SER A 38 -5.04 -15.09 -17.19
N ARG A 39 -4.86 -13.78 -16.98
CA ARG A 39 -5.53 -12.74 -17.77
C ARG A 39 -4.68 -12.27 -18.95
N GLY A 40 -3.41 -12.67 -19.07
CA GLY A 40 -2.50 -12.22 -20.13
C GLY A 40 -1.63 -11.02 -19.74
N VAL A 41 -1.64 -10.61 -18.47
CA VAL A 41 -0.76 -9.55 -17.95
C VAL A 41 0.64 -10.12 -17.72
N ARG A 42 1.67 -9.42 -18.21
CA ARG A 42 3.06 -9.87 -18.06
C ARG A 42 3.59 -9.55 -16.68
N LEU A 43 3.49 -10.51 -15.76
CA LEU A 43 4.07 -10.41 -14.43
C LEU A 43 4.92 -11.66 -14.17
N SER A 44 6.24 -11.47 -14.07
CA SER A 44 7.18 -12.55 -13.72
C SER A 44 7.54 -12.49 -12.24
N GLU A 45 8.09 -13.58 -11.70
CA GLU A 45 8.63 -13.57 -10.34
C GLU A 45 9.77 -12.55 -10.18
N ALA A 46 10.61 -12.39 -11.21
CA ALA A 46 11.68 -11.39 -11.22
C ALA A 46 11.12 -9.95 -11.14
N THR A 47 10.08 -9.65 -11.92
CA THR A 47 9.39 -8.34 -11.88
C THR A 47 8.74 -8.10 -10.52
N PHE A 48 8.04 -9.10 -9.98
CA PHE A 48 7.42 -9.02 -8.66
C PHE A 48 8.47 -8.73 -7.58
N ARG A 49 9.60 -9.46 -7.61
CA ARG A 49 10.73 -9.24 -6.70
C ARG A 49 11.30 -7.84 -6.83
N LYS A 50 11.45 -7.33 -8.06
CA LYS A 50 11.91 -5.96 -8.30
C LYS A 50 10.96 -4.93 -7.69
N TYR A 51 9.64 -5.11 -7.81
CA TYR A 51 8.68 -4.21 -7.18
C TYR A 51 8.78 -4.22 -5.65
N VAL A 52 8.98 -5.39 -5.03
CA VAL A 52 9.25 -5.49 -3.59
C VAL A 52 10.56 -4.78 -3.20
N GLN A 53 11.62 -4.94 -3.99
CA GLN A 53 12.91 -4.28 -3.74
C GLN A 53 12.83 -2.76 -3.86
N LEU A 54 12.03 -2.24 -4.79
CA LEU A 54 11.79 -0.81 -4.97
C LEU A 54 10.81 -0.22 -3.94
N GLY A 55 10.24 -1.04 -3.04
CA GLY A 55 9.26 -0.59 -2.05
C GLY A 55 7.87 -0.31 -2.62
N LEU A 56 7.60 -0.71 -3.86
CA LEU A 56 6.29 -0.56 -4.50
C LEU A 56 5.25 -1.55 -3.95
N LEU A 57 5.72 -2.68 -3.40
CA LEU A 57 4.92 -3.71 -2.76
C LEU A 57 5.41 -3.97 -1.33
N PRO A 58 4.52 -4.40 -0.40
CA PRO A 58 4.92 -4.76 0.95
C PRO A 58 5.83 -5.99 0.95
N ARG A 59 6.58 -6.19 2.04
CA ARG A 59 7.33 -7.43 2.30
C ARG A 59 6.35 -8.55 2.70
N SER A 60 6.68 -9.79 2.35
CA SER A 60 5.88 -10.95 2.76
C SER A 60 5.98 -11.21 4.26
N ARG A 61 4.86 -11.56 4.91
CA ARG A 61 4.84 -12.18 6.23
C ARG A 61 5.14 -13.67 6.11
N ARG A 62 6.10 -14.19 6.87
CA ARG A 62 6.35 -15.65 6.92
C ARG A 62 5.33 -16.31 7.84
N VAL A 63 4.64 -17.32 7.32
CA VAL A 63 3.77 -18.19 8.11
C VAL A 63 4.35 -19.59 8.11
N GLY A 64 4.48 -20.18 9.31
CA GLY A 64 4.86 -21.57 9.47
C GLY A 64 3.73 -22.46 8.99
N SER A 65 4.05 -23.49 8.21
CA SER A 65 3.07 -24.50 7.84
C SER A 65 3.09 -25.59 8.92
N LYS A 66 1.95 -25.91 9.53
CA LYS A 66 1.88 -26.93 10.60
C LYS A 66 2.33 -28.30 10.05
N GLY A 67 3.33 -28.92 10.71
CA GLY A 67 3.88 -30.25 10.37
C GLY A 67 5.41 -30.29 10.23
N LYS A 68 6.03 -31.43 10.56
CA LYS A 68 7.49 -31.63 10.70
C LYS A 68 8.34 -31.31 9.45
N HIS A 69 7.73 -31.20 8.26
CA HIS A 69 8.42 -30.94 6.99
C HIS A 69 7.78 -29.86 6.12
N ARG A 70 6.87 -29.05 6.65
CA ARG A 70 6.21 -28.02 5.84
C ARG A 70 6.91 -26.68 6.07
N GLY A 71 7.77 -26.30 5.12
CA GLY A 71 8.52 -25.04 5.16
C GLY A 71 7.64 -23.81 5.40
N SER A 72 8.25 -22.72 5.85
CA SER A 72 7.56 -21.44 6.00
C SER A 72 7.34 -20.80 4.63
N ARG A 73 6.14 -20.27 4.39
CA ARG A 73 5.76 -19.60 3.14
C ARG A 73 5.60 -18.10 3.37
N GLY A 74 5.94 -17.31 2.35
CA GLY A 74 5.69 -15.88 2.33
C GLY A 74 4.25 -15.60 1.92
N ILE A 75 3.53 -14.84 2.73
CA ILE A 75 2.17 -14.39 2.50
C ILE A 75 2.16 -12.88 2.36
N TYR A 76 1.54 -12.40 1.30
CA TYR A 76 1.32 -11.00 1.00
C TYR A 76 -0.13 -10.63 1.32
N PRO A 77 -0.40 -9.41 1.83
CA PRO A 77 -1.76 -8.91 1.98
C PRO A 77 -2.50 -8.90 0.64
N CYS A 78 -3.81 -9.13 0.63
CA CYS A 78 -4.59 -9.11 -0.62
C CYS A 78 -4.58 -7.78 -1.36
N ALA A 79 -4.42 -6.68 -0.62
CA ALA A 79 -4.20 -5.35 -1.19
C ALA A 79 -2.99 -5.30 -2.16
N THR A 80 -2.06 -6.26 -2.09
CA THR A 80 -0.94 -6.41 -3.04
C THR A 80 -1.44 -6.62 -4.47
N VAL A 81 -2.55 -7.33 -4.68
CA VAL A 81 -3.14 -7.55 -6.00
C VAL A 81 -3.61 -6.21 -6.59
N ARG A 82 -4.36 -5.43 -5.80
CA ARG A 82 -4.80 -4.08 -6.16
C ARG A 82 -3.62 -3.16 -6.48
N ARG A 83 -2.58 -3.16 -5.63
CA ARG A 83 -1.36 -2.37 -5.82
C ARG A 83 -0.66 -2.71 -7.15
N ILE A 84 -0.53 -3.99 -7.48
CA ILE A 84 0.04 -4.42 -8.76
C ILE A 84 -0.84 -3.99 -9.94
N ASN A 85 -2.16 -4.11 -9.83
CA ASN A 85 -3.09 -3.65 -10.85
C ASN A 85 -2.90 -2.15 -11.13
N SER A 86 -2.77 -1.34 -10.08
CA SER A 86 -2.45 0.08 -10.19
C SER A 86 -1.10 0.31 -10.87
N ILE A 87 -0.01 -0.33 -10.41
CA ILE A 87 1.31 -0.20 -11.05
C ILE A 87 1.24 -0.49 -12.55
N LYS A 88 0.55 -1.56 -12.94
CA LYS A 88 0.38 -1.94 -14.35
C LYS A 88 -0.47 -0.95 -15.14
N GLN A 89 -1.53 -0.40 -14.55
CA GLN A 89 -2.30 0.71 -15.12
C GLN A 89 -1.39 1.92 -15.41
N LEU A 90 -0.52 2.28 -14.48
CA LEU A 90 0.38 3.42 -14.65
C LEU A 90 1.44 3.17 -15.72
N MET A 91 2.01 1.96 -15.76
CA MET A 91 2.91 1.57 -16.85
C MET A 91 2.21 1.61 -18.21
N SER A 92 0.93 1.23 -18.30
CA SER A 92 0.15 1.32 -19.54
C SER A 92 -0.12 2.76 -19.98
N ARG A 93 -0.04 3.72 -19.05
CA ARG A 93 -0.13 5.18 -19.29
C ARG A 93 1.25 5.83 -19.48
N SER A 94 2.27 5.02 -19.80
CA SER A 94 3.64 5.46 -20.08
C SER A 94 4.35 6.15 -18.91
N PHE A 95 4.01 5.79 -17.67
CA PHE A 95 4.83 6.17 -16.51
C PHE A 95 6.01 5.22 -16.34
N THR A 96 7.19 5.77 -16.04
CA THR A 96 8.36 4.94 -15.70
C THR A 96 8.22 4.35 -14.30
N ILE A 97 8.98 3.30 -14.01
CA ILE A 97 8.92 2.66 -12.69
C ILE A 97 9.41 3.60 -11.58
N GLU A 98 10.33 4.52 -11.90
CA GLU A 98 10.85 5.56 -11.00
C GLU A 98 9.79 6.64 -10.72
N GLU A 99 9.05 7.10 -11.73
CA GLU A 99 7.95 8.05 -11.57
C GLU A 99 6.83 7.45 -10.71
N ILE A 100 6.52 6.18 -10.95
CA ILE A 100 5.57 5.41 -10.15
C ILE A 100 6.06 5.33 -8.70
N GLN A 101 7.33 4.98 -8.47
CA GLN A 101 7.91 4.90 -7.13
C GLN A 101 7.85 6.23 -6.39
N ARG A 102 8.17 7.34 -7.06
CA ARG A 102 8.08 8.69 -6.47
C ARG A 102 6.66 9.04 -6.06
N SER A 103 5.68 8.75 -6.92
CA SER A 103 4.26 8.98 -6.68
C SER A 103 3.72 8.19 -5.47
N PHE A 104 4.24 6.97 -5.28
CA PHE A 104 3.91 6.11 -4.14
C PHE A 104 4.72 6.38 -2.86
N SER A 105 5.77 7.22 -2.92
CA SER A 105 6.63 7.49 -1.75
C SER A 105 6.36 8.86 -1.11
N ALA A 106 5.77 9.80 -1.85
CA ALA A 106 5.58 11.18 -1.41
C ALA A 106 4.76 11.30 -0.11
N PHE A 107 3.62 10.60 -0.04
CA PHE A 107 2.75 10.63 1.14
C PHE A 107 3.13 9.57 2.18
N LYS A 108 3.72 8.46 1.75
CA LYS A 108 4.13 7.38 2.66
C LYS A 108 5.04 7.88 3.79
N GLN A 109 6.06 8.67 3.47
CA GLN A 109 6.96 9.22 4.49
C GLN A 109 6.23 10.14 5.47
N GLN A 110 5.28 10.95 4.98
CA GLN A 110 4.51 11.87 5.82
C GLN A 110 3.54 11.11 6.73
N ILE A 111 2.91 10.05 6.24
CA ILE A 111 2.01 9.18 7.01
C ILE A 111 2.80 8.44 8.10
N ASP A 112 3.92 7.83 7.73
CA ASP A 112 4.78 7.11 8.68
C ASP A 112 5.30 8.07 9.78
N ALA A 113 5.65 9.32 9.42
CA ALA A 113 6.05 10.34 10.39
C ALA A 113 4.90 10.78 11.31
N ALA A 114 3.68 10.94 10.78
CA ALA A 114 2.50 11.28 11.56
C ALA A 114 2.12 10.17 12.55
N GLU A 115 2.17 8.91 12.13
CA GLU A 115 1.94 7.75 13.01
C GLU A 115 2.94 7.73 14.16
N ALA A 116 4.23 7.92 13.87
CA ALA A 116 5.27 7.97 14.90
C ALA A 116 5.08 9.13 15.90
N ALA A 117 4.71 10.31 15.41
CA ALA A 117 4.44 11.47 16.26
C ALA A 117 3.23 11.26 17.19
N LEU A 118 2.15 10.64 16.68
CA LEU A 118 0.98 10.30 17.48
C LEU A 118 1.32 9.29 18.57
N GLU A 119 2.09 8.24 18.26
CA GLU A 119 2.49 7.25 19.26
C GLU A 119 3.39 7.85 20.34
N GLU A 120 4.32 8.74 19.98
CA GLU A 120 5.17 9.41 20.96
C GLU A 120 4.38 10.35 21.89
N LEU A 121 3.39 11.08 21.34
CA LEU A 121 2.51 11.93 22.13
C LEU A 121 1.69 11.11 23.14
N LEU A 122 1.09 10.01 22.70
CA LEU A 122 0.28 9.13 23.55
C LEU A 122 1.13 8.48 24.66
N LYS A 123 2.36 8.04 24.34
CA LYS A 123 3.34 7.60 25.36
C LYS A 123 3.71 8.72 26.33
N GLY A 124 3.80 9.96 25.86
CA GLY A 124 3.95 11.15 26.71
C GLY A 124 2.85 11.25 27.75
N PHE A 125 1.59 11.07 27.35
CA PHE A 125 0.46 11.07 28.28
C PHE A 125 0.52 9.92 29.29
N GLU A 126 0.85 8.71 28.85
CA GLU A 126 1.00 7.56 29.76
C GLU A 126 2.06 7.82 30.84
N ARG A 127 3.20 8.41 30.46
CA ARG A 127 4.26 8.82 31.39
C ARG A 127 3.79 9.88 32.39
N GLU A 128 3.00 10.86 31.94
CA GLU A 128 2.46 11.90 32.82
C GLU A 128 1.44 11.34 33.82
N ILE A 129 0.55 10.47 33.35
CA ILE A 129 -0.47 9.79 34.17
C ILE A 129 0.18 8.91 35.25
N ALA A 130 1.33 8.31 34.95
CA ALA A 130 2.05 7.47 35.91
C ALA A 130 2.57 8.25 37.14
N LYS A 131 2.75 9.57 37.04
CA LYS A 131 3.28 10.42 38.12
C LYS A 131 2.39 10.41 39.37
N PRO A 132 2.91 10.79 40.55
CA PRO A 132 2.16 10.77 41.83
C PRO A 132 1.03 11.80 41.93
N ARG A 133 0.88 12.67 40.94
CA ARG A 133 -0.09 13.78 40.89
C ARG A 133 -1.57 13.33 40.85
N PHE A 134 -1.83 12.12 40.37
CA PHE A 134 -3.19 11.64 40.12
C PHE A 134 -3.60 10.57 41.12
N ASP A 135 -4.83 10.62 41.59
CA ASP A 135 -5.41 9.53 42.39
C ASP A 135 -5.69 8.28 41.53
N VAL A 136 -6.03 7.16 42.18
CA VAL A 136 -6.25 5.87 41.50
C VAL A 136 -7.42 5.92 40.51
N ALA A 137 -8.50 6.65 40.84
CA ALA A 137 -9.68 6.76 39.98
C ALA A 137 -9.37 7.60 38.73
N GLN A 138 -8.66 8.73 38.91
CA GLN A 138 -8.18 9.59 37.85
C GLN A 138 -7.20 8.85 36.93
N LYS A 139 -6.23 8.11 37.48
CA LYS A 139 -5.31 7.28 36.69
C LYS A 139 -6.06 6.30 35.81
N ARG A 140 -6.98 5.52 36.39
CA ARG A 140 -7.77 4.53 35.64
C ARG A 140 -8.61 5.18 34.52
N ARG A 141 -9.23 6.33 34.78
CA ARG A 141 -10.00 7.07 33.79
C ARG A 141 -9.11 7.58 32.64
N LEU A 142 -8.02 8.26 32.98
CA LEU A 142 -7.10 8.84 31.98
C LEU A 142 -6.41 7.76 31.14
N THR A 143 -6.00 6.63 31.74
CA THR A 143 -5.43 5.50 30.99
C THR A 143 -6.42 4.93 29.97
N ARG A 144 -7.71 4.84 30.31
CA ARG A 144 -8.75 4.43 29.36
C ARG A 144 -8.89 5.43 28.22
N GLU A 145 -8.95 6.72 28.52
CA GLU A 145 -9.05 7.77 27.49
C GLU A 145 -7.85 7.76 26.54
N VAL A 146 -6.63 7.56 27.04
CA VAL A 146 -5.43 7.44 26.18
C VAL A 146 -5.48 6.17 25.33
N SER A 147 -5.98 5.06 25.86
CA SER A 147 -6.18 3.83 25.10
C SER A 147 -7.20 4.02 23.96
N ASP A 148 -8.33 4.69 24.24
CA ASP A 148 -9.36 4.98 23.24
C ASP A 148 -8.82 5.92 22.16
N ALA A 149 -8.04 6.94 22.56
CA ALA A 149 -7.35 7.84 21.63
C ALA A 149 -6.35 7.09 20.73
N ARG A 150 -5.63 6.08 21.26
CA ARG A 150 -4.71 5.24 20.47
C ARG A 150 -5.46 4.44 19.40
N VAL A 151 -6.63 3.87 19.74
CA VAL A 151 -7.48 3.18 18.76
C VAL A 151 -7.96 4.13 17.67
N ALA A 152 -8.41 5.33 18.05
CA ALA A 152 -8.85 6.35 17.10
C ALA A 152 -7.72 6.82 16.17
N ALA A 153 -6.51 7.03 16.72
CA ALA A 153 -5.32 7.39 15.95
C ALA A 153 -4.96 6.32 14.91
N SER A 154 -4.97 5.04 15.31
CA SER A 154 -4.72 3.93 14.39
C SER A 154 -5.76 3.86 13.26
N ALA A 155 -7.04 4.08 13.58
CA ALA A 155 -8.10 4.14 12.59
C ALA A 155 -7.93 5.31 11.60
N LEU A 156 -7.49 6.48 12.09
CA LEU A 156 -7.19 7.65 11.25
C LEU A 156 -6.02 7.38 10.31
N VAL A 157 -4.89 6.88 10.83
CA VAL A 157 -3.70 6.52 10.02
C VAL A 157 -4.08 5.52 8.93
N LYS A 158 -4.88 4.50 9.27
CA LYS A 158 -5.40 3.54 8.29
C LYS A 158 -6.21 4.23 7.20
N ARG A 159 -7.15 5.09 7.56
CA ARG A 159 -7.98 5.83 6.59
C ARG A 159 -7.14 6.74 5.69
N ILE A 160 -6.13 7.42 6.22
CA ILE A 160 -5.21 8.26 5.44
C ILE A 160 -4.38 7.40 4.48
N THR A 161 -3.93 6.21 4.93
CA THR A 161 -3.20 5.25 4.08
C THR A 161 -4.08 4.73 2.95
N ASP A 162 -5.35 4.46 3.22
CA ASP A 162 -6.32 4.05 2.20
C ASP A 162 -6.53 5.17 1.15
N ILE A 163 -6.61 6.44 1.60
CA ILE A 163 -6.69 7.62 0.73
C ILE A 163 -5.39 7.79 -0.08
N GLU A 164 -4.21 7.65 0.52
CA GLU A 164 -2.93 7.67 -0.20
C GLU A 164 -2.92 6.62 -1.31
N THR A 165 -3.38 5.40 -1.00
CA THR A 165 -3.44 4.32 -1.98
C THR A 165 -4.37 4.66 -3.14
N GLN A 166 -5.44 5.41 -2.89
CA GLN A 166 -6.34 5.93 -3.93
C GLN A 166 -5.71 7.10 -4.71
N LEU A 167 -5.02 8.02 -4.05
CA LEU A 167 -4.42 9.22 -4.64
C LEU A 167 -3.12 8.95 -5.40
N SER A 168 -2.36 7.92 -5.05
CA SER A 168 -1.14 7.54 -5.76
C SER A 168 -1.39 6.95 -7.16
N THR A 169 -2.61 7.07 -7.70
CA THR A 169 -2.80 7.16 -9.14
C THR A 169 -2.26 8.51 -9.64
N PRO A 170 -1.09 8.57 -10.30
CA PRO A 170 -0.57 9.82 -10.84
C PRO A 170 -1.58 10.46 -11.79
N GLU A 171 -1.99 11.67 -11.42
CA GLU A 171 -2.60 12.63 -12.32
C GLU A 171 -1.57 13.00 -13.39
N LYS A 172 -1.64 12.36 -14.56
CA LYS A 172 -1.27 13.04 -15.81
C LYS A 172 -2.52 13.71 -16.36
N THR A 173 -2.94 14.77 -15.68
CA THR A 173 -3.82 15.77 -16.26
C THR A 173 -3.05 17.09 -16.21
N LEU A 174 -2.91 17.76 -17.35
CA LEU A 174 -2.22 19.04 -17.56
C LEU A 174 -0.68 19.05 -17.65
N ARG A 175 -0.09 18.29 -18.57
CA ARG A 175 1.11 18.75 -19.33
C ARG A 175 1.12 18.19 -20.75
N VAL A 176 0.00 18.37 -21.48
CA VAL A 176 -0.04 18.25 -22.95
C VAL A 176 -0.99 19.32 -23.48
N ALA A 177 -0.59 20.58 -23.36
CA ALA A 177 -1.11 21.70 -24.15
C ALA A 177 -0.23 22.92 -23.87
N GLY A 178 0.57 23.34 -24.85
CA GLY A 178 1.32 24.59 -24.78
C GLY A 178 2.84 24.43 -24.77
N ASP A 179 3.40 23.75 -25.78
CA ASP A 179 4.62 24.28 -26.41
C ASP A 179 4.82 23.61 -27.78
N GLY A 180 4.42 24.28 -28.85
CA GLY A 180 4.50 23.71 -30.19
C GLY A 180 3.57 24.34 -31.20
N MET A 181 3.62 25.67 -31.35
CA MET A 181 3.39 26.34 -32.64
C MET A 181 3.73 27.81 -32.48
N LEU A 182 4.87 28.23 -33.03
CA LEU A 182 5.04 29.43 -33.84
C LEU A 182 6.53 29.51 -34.27
N THR A 183 6.85 28.80 -35.34
CA THR A 183 7.94 29.19 -36.25
C THR A 183 7.41 29.15 -37.67
N GLU A 184 7.65 30.27 -38.37
CA GLU A 184 7.65 30.48 -39.82
C GLU A 184 6.28 30.59 -40.51
N ARG A 185 5.88 31.84 -40.81
CA ARG A 185 6.17 32.51 -42.09
C ARG A 185 6.04 34.02 -41.97
#